data_AF-A0A5K3FZ42-F1
#
_entry.id   AF-A0A5K3FZ42-F1
#
_cell.length_a   1.000
_cell.length_b   1.000
_cell.length_c   1.000
_cell.angle_alpha   90.00
_cell.angle_beta   90.00
_cell.angle_gamma   90.00
#
_symmetry.space_group_name_H-M   'P 1'
#
loop_
_entity.id
_entity.type
_entity.pdbx_description
1 polymer ?
#
loop_
_entity_poly.entity_id
_entity_poly.type
_entity_poly.pdbx_seq_one_letter_code
_entity_poly.pdbx_strand_id
1 'polypeptide(L)'
;MQIGGNAKGTRNVCLSYWCLTPGRAMHELLALNVRNIILTSGTLYPIQALQAELDLQSAVVLQNPHVINADQLFVAVLPRAPDGGSLNSGFNFREDPAYHRSLGLSLVNLCRVVPGGVLVFFPSYALMKKCSDAWQNSDVYNKLLDHKKLFFEPRDKTEFQQITLRYTEAATAGGSVLFSVMRGKASEGLDLADHTSRAVVVIGIAYPPRDDPRIKIKMAFLDERRFQSGSGVYKDLPTGRQWYQLQAWRAVNQAVGRCEIG
;
A
#
# COMPACT_ATOMS: atom_id res chain seq x y z
N MET A 1 -16.84 -3.81 -24.92
CA MET A 1 -16.44 -4.15 -26.31
C MET A 1 -15.56 -3.02 -26.81
N GLN A 2 -14.23 -3.20 -26.81
CA GLN A 2 -13.28 -2.24 -27.35
C GLN A 2 -12.81 -2.79 -28.70
N ILE A 3 -13.07 -2.06 -29.77
CA ILE A 3 -12.52 -2.30 -31.10
C ILE A 3 -11.67 -1.08 -31.42
N GLY A 4 -10.48 -1.35 -31.97
CA GLY A 4 -9.32 -0.46 -31.99
C GLY A 4 -9.41 0.75 -32.92
N GLY A 5 -8.29 1.47 -32.97
CA GLY A 5 -8.07 2.55 -33.93
C GLY A 5 -7.10 3.59 -33.41
N ASN A 6 -5.82 3.44 -33.75
CA ASN A 6 -4.75 4.39 -33.48
C ASN A 6 -5.02 5.70 -34.27
N ALA A 7 -5.65 6.69 -33.64
CA ALA A 7 -5.90 8.01 -34.21
C ALA A 7 -4.93 9.05 -33.60
N LYS A 8 -4.21 9.76 -34.46
CA LYS A 8 -3.33 10.87 -34.10
C LYS A 8 -4.08 11.94 -33.29
N GLY A 9 -3.62 12.22 -32.07
CA GLY A 9 -3.61 13.56 -31.48
C GLY A 9 -4.95 14.22 -31.11
N THR A 10 -5.98 13.47 -30.71
CA THR A 10 -7.12 14.09 -30.03
C THR A 10 -6.69 14.59 -28.65
N ARG A 11 -6.65 15.91 -28.46
CA ARG A 11 -6.61 16.50 -27.12
C ARG A 11 -7.91 16.12 -26.42
N ASN A 12 -7.83 15.09 -25.58
CA ASN A 12 -8.93 14.73 -24.67
C ASN A 12 -9.06 15.83 -23.63
N VAL A 13 -9.92 16.82 -23.89
CA VAL A 13 -10.30 17.82 -22.91
C VAL A 13 -11.24 17.16 -21.92
N CYS A 14 -10.81 17.05 -20.67
CA CYS A 14 -11.62 16.51 -19.58
C CYS A 14 -11.81 17.60 -18.53
N LEU A 15 -13.06 17.95 -18.24
CA LEU A 15 -13.42 18.76 -17.08
C LEU A 15 -13.82 17.82 -15.95
N SER A 16 -13.23 18.01 -14.77
CA SER A 16 -13.53 17.21 -13.58
C SER A 16 -13.90 18.13 -12.42
N TYR A 17 -14.93 17.74 -11.66
CA TYR A 17 -15.34 18.42 -10.43
C TYR A 17 -15.08 17.50 -9.24
N TRP A 18 -14.35 17.98 -8.23
CA TRP A 18 -13.91 17.16 -7.11
C TRP A 18 -14.31 17.79 -5.78
N CYS A 19 -14.99 17.01 -4.93
CA CYS A 19 -15.19 17.37 -3.53
C CYS A 19 -13.91 17.09 -2.74
N LEU A 20 -13.34 18.14 -2.14
CA LEU A 20 -12.10 18.04 -1.36
C LEU A 20 -12.35 17.85 0.14
N THR A 21 -13.61 17.92 0.59
CA THR A 21 -14.00 17.79 2.00
C THR A 21 -14.91 16.57 2.19
N PRO A 22 -14.38 15.42 2.64
CA PRO A 22 -15.22 14.24 2.84
C PRO A 22 -16.22 14.40 3.99
N GLY A 23 -15.96 15.28 4.97
CA GLY A 23 -16.91 15.60 6.03
C GLY A 23 -18.28 16.10 5.57
N ARG A 24 -18.40 16.63 4.34
CA ARG A 24 -19.72 16.99 3.78
C ARG A 24 -20.66 15.78 3.69
N ALA A 25 -20.13 14.63 3.26
CA ALA A 25 -20.92 13.40 3.18
C ALA A 25 -21.30 12.90 4.59
N MET A 26 -20.43 13.08 5.58
CA MET A 26 -20.77 12.75 6.98
C MET A 26 -21.89 13.63 7.51
N HIS A 27 -21.89 14.92 7.23
CA HIS A 27 -22.98 15.82 7.60
C HIS A 27 -24.30 15.44 6.95
N GLU A 28 -24.28 15.02 5.69
CA GLU A 28 -25.47 14.53 4.99
C GLU A 28 -26.00 13.25 5.64
N LEU A 29 -25.13 12.31 6.02
CA LEU A 29 -25.53 11.11 6.76
C LEU A 29 -26.14 11.43 8.13
N LEU A 30 -25.53 12.36 8.87
CA LEU A 30 -26.05 12.81 10.16
C LEU A 30 -27.42 13.48 10.02
N ALA A 31 -27.64 14.23 8.94
CA ALA A 31 -28.92 14.88 8.64
C ALA A 31 -30.06 13.90 8.32
N LEU A 32 -29.77 12.63 8.03
CA LEU A 32 -30.78 11.58 7.83
C LEU A 32 -31.39 11.07 9.15
N ASN A 33 -31.10 11.69 10.30
CA ASN A 33 -31.56 11.27 11.62
C ASN A 33 -31.17 9.83 11.98
N VAL A 34 -30.00 9.39 11.53
CA VAL A 34 -29.44 8.09 11.93
C VAL A 34 -29.17 8.08 13.44
N ARG A 35 -29.51 6.98 14.11
CA ARG A 35 -29.38 6.89 15.59
C ARG A 35 -27.92 6.85 16.03
N ASN A 36 -27.10 6.06 15.34
CA ASN A 36 -25.68 5.87 15.65
C ASN A 36 -24.90 5.63 14.35
N ILE A 37 -23.69 6.19 14.26
CA ILE A 37 -22.70 5.84 13.23
C ILE A 37 -21.49 5.27 13.95
N ILE A 38 -21.09 4.06 13.59
CA ILE A 38 -19.92 3.39 14.17
C ILE A 38 -18.90 3.18 13.05
N LEU A 39 -17.73 3.82 13.19
CA LEU A 39 -16.60 3.65 12.28
C LEU A 39 -15.58 2.71 12.93
N THR A 40 -15.28 1.59 12.27
CA THR A 40 -14.30 0.61 12.75
C THR A 40 -13.26 0.33 11.67
N SER A 41 -11.98 0.30 12.05
CA SER A 41 -10.90 -0.21 11.21
C SER A 41 -9.63 -0.35 12.05
N GLY A 42 -8.83 -1.38 11.76
CA GLY A 42 -7.54 -1.63 12.43
C GLY A 42 -6.42 -0.68 12.01
N THR A 43 -6.62 0.15 10.97
CA THR A 43 -5.55 0.99 10.38
C THR A 43 -5.91 2.47 10.34
N LEU A 44 -6.81 2.96 11.22
CA LEU A 44 -7.29 4.34 11.22
C LEU A 44 -6.27 5.36 11.76
N TYR A 45 -5.13 4.91 12.27
CA TYR A 45 -4.12 5.77 12.87
C TYR A 45 -3.44 6.70 11.85
N PRO A 46 -3.20 8.00 12.17
CA PRO A 46 -3.62 8.72 13.37
C PRO A 46 -5.09 9.17 13.30
N ILE A 47 -5.84 8.89 14.35
CA ILE A 47 -7.30 9.10 14.42
C ILE A 47 -7.68 10.58 14.31
N GLN A 48 -6.85 11.47 14.85
CA GLN A 48 -7.09 12.92 14.84
C GLN A 48 -7.17 13.46 13.41
N ALA A 49 -6.31 12.96 12.52
CA ALA A 49 -6.36 13.35 11.10
C ALA A 49 -7.66 12.89 10.44
N LEU A 50 -8.16 11.69 10.79
CA LEU A 50 -9.44 11.19 10.28
C LEU A 50 -10.62 12.02 10.81
N GLN A 51 -10.64 12.33 12.11
CA GLN A 51 -11.67 13.17 12.72
C GLN A 51 -11.71 14.55 12.07
N ALA A 52 -10.54 15.15 11.81
CA ALA A 52 -10.45 16.43 11.14
C ALA A 52 -10.89 16.37 9.66
N GLU A 53 -10.56 15.30 8.92
CA GLU A 53 -10.99 15.12 7.52
C GLU A 53 -12.51 14.95 7.40
N LEU A 54 -13.10 14.18 8.31
CA LEU A 54 -14.52 13.81 8.30
C LEU A 54 -15.43 14.77 9.09
N ASP A 55 -14.85 15.77 9.76
CA ASP A 55 -15.55 16.71 10.65
C ASP A 55 -16.27 15.99 11.82
N LEU A 56 -15.57 15.06 12.47
CA LEU A 56 -16.05 14.18 13.53
C LEU A 56 -15.30 14.39 14.86
N GLN A 57 -15.00 15.63 15.23
CA GLN A 57 -14.21 15.93 16.43
C GLN A 57 -14.97 15.64 17.73
N SER A 58 -16.30 15.65 17.68
CA SER A 58 -17.18 15.26 18.79
C SER A 58 -17.39 13.76 18.92
N ALA A 59 -16.89 12.95 17.97
CA ALA A 59 -17.08 11.51 18.01
C ALA A 59 -16.31 10.88 19.18
N VAL A 60 -16.95 9.90 19.84
CA VAL A 60 -16.31 9.08 20.86
C VAL A 60 -15.25 8.21 20.18
N VAL A 61 -14.02 8.28 20.66
CA VAL A 61 -12.90 7.49 20.15
C VAL A 61 -12.58 6.37 21.14
N LEU A 62 -12.55 5.14 20.62
CA LEU A 62 -12.09 3.97 21.35
C LEU A 62 -10.90 3.37 20.62
N GLN A 63 -9.77 3.26 21.32
CA GLN A 63 -8.57 2.62 20.84
C GLN A 63 -8.20 1.50 21.80
N ASN A 64 -8.26 0.27 21.31
CA ASN A 64 -7.81 -0.89 22.08
C ASN A 64 -6.30 -1.05 21.93
N PRO A 65 -5.61 -1.56 22.97
CA PRO A 65 -4.22 -1.98 22.82
C PRO A 65 -4.12 -3.09 21.76
N HIS A 66 -2.93 -3.25 21.18
CA HIS A 66 -2.67 -4.37 20.29
C HIS A 66 -2.91 -5.69 21.03
N VAL A 67 -3.57 -6.63 20.35
CA VAL A 67 -3.91 -7.96 20.91
C VAL A 67 -2.70 -8.90 20.90
N ILE A 68 -1.69 -8.59 20.07
CA ILE A 68 -0.45 -9.37 19.96
C ILE A 68 0.64 -8.83 20.88
N ASN A 69 1.40 -9.74 21.47
CA ASN A 69 2.58 -9.42 22.27
C ASN A 69 3.76 -9.03 21.36
N ALA A 70 4.70 -8.23 21.89
CA ALA A 70 5.83 -7.71 21.13
C ALA A 70 6.80 -8.81 20.61
N ASP A 71 6.80 -9.99 21.21
CA ASP A 71 7.56 -11.17 20.77
C ASP A 71 6.93 -11.88 19.56
N GLN A 72 5.66 -11.61 19.26
CA GLN A 72 4.95 -12.19 18.13
C GLN A 72 5.16 -11.39 16.83
N LEU A 73 5.74 -10.19 16.90
CA LEU A 73 5.98 -9.32 15.75
C LEU A 73 7.43 -8.82 15.73
N PHE A 74 8.11 -9.05 14.61
CA PHE A 74 9.43 -8.50 14.35
C PHE A 74 9.39 -7.53 13.16
N VAL A 75 9.82 -6.29 13.39
CA VAL A 75 9.88 -5.25 12.36
C VAL A 75 11.32 -4.79 12.20
N ALA A 76 11.82 -4.81 10.96
CA ALA A 76 13.16 -4.33 10.62
C ALA A 76 13.17 -3.54 9.31
N VAL A 77 14.08 -2.57 9.23
CA VAL A 77 14.37 -1.84 7.99
C VAL A 77 15.70 -2.34 7.43
N LEU A 78 15.70 -2.77 6.18
CA LEU A 78 16.90 -3.25 5.48
C LEU A 78 17.42 -2.17 4.54
N PRO A 79 18.48 -1.42 4.90
CA PRO A 79 19.01 -0.36 4.05
C PRO A 79 19.98 -0.86 2.97
N ARG A 80 20.53 -2.06 3.13
CA ARG A 80 21.55 -2.64 2.25
C ARG A 80 21.27 -4.10 1.97
N ALA A 81 21.63 -4.52 0.76
CA ALA A 81 21.54 -5.88 0.29
C ALA A 81 22.79 -6.70 0.66
N PRO A 82 22.73 -8.05 0.55
CA PRO A 82 23.86 -8.94 0.86
C PRO A 82 25.12 -8.69 0.01
N ASP A 83 24.96 -8.14 -1.19
CA ASP A 83 26.05 -7.74 -2.09
C ASP A 83 26.59 -6.33 -1.81
N GLY A 84 26.13 -5.69 -0.72
CA GLY A 84 26.54 -4.34 -0.33
C GLY A 84 25.77 -3.22 -1.03
N GLY A 85 24.89 -3.53 -1.99
CA GLY A 85 24.09 -2.56 -2.73
C GLY A 85 23.07 -1.84 -1.84
N SER A 86 22.75 -0.60 -2.20
CA SER A 86 21.76 0.22 -1.47
C SER A 86 20.33 -0.17 -1.85
N LEU A 87 19.49 -0.45 -0.87
CA LEU A 87 18.07 -0.75 -1.08
C LEU A 87 17.25 0.54 -1.07
N ASN A 88 17.34 1.28 -2.18
CA ASN A 88 16.63 2.55 -2.35
C ASN A 88 15.74 2.51 -3.59
N SER A 89 14.42 2.49 -3.40
CA SER A 89 13.43 2.49 -4.48
C SER A 89 13.01 3.89 -4.93
N GLY A 90 13.77 4.93 -4.55
CA GLY A 90 13.50 6.32 -4.94
C GLY A 90 13.50 6.49 -6.47
N PHE A 91 12.86 7.55 -6.96
CA PHE A 91 12.71 7.79 -8.41
C PHE A 91 14.03 7.69 -9.19
N ASN A 92 15.13 8.17 -8.62
CA ASN A 92 16.45 8.18 -9.24
C ASN A 92 17.14 6.80 -9.26
N PHE A 93 16.71 5.87 -8.41
CA PHE A 93 17.41 4.60 -8.16
C PHE A 93 16.58 3.39 -8.60
N ARG A 94 15.25 3.53 -8.70
CA ARG A 94 14.33 2.41 -9.01
C ARG A 94 14.50 1.80 -10.40
N GLU A 95 15.21 2.47 -11.29
CA GLU A 95 15.52 2.01 -12.65
C GLU A 95 16.91 1.38 -12.75
N ASP A 96 17.71 1.46 -11.69
CA ASP A 96 19.08 0.95 -11.67
C ASP A 96 19.07 -0.59 -11.64
N PRO A 97 19.70 -1.27 -12.62
CA PRO A 97 19.83 -2.73 -12.62
C PRO A 97 20.53 -3.26 -11.36
N ALA A 98 21.48 -2.51 -10.79
CA ALA A 98 22.16 -2.90 -9.55
C ALA A 98 21.18 -2.95 -8.37
N TYR A 99 20.24 -2.00 -8.31
CA TYR A 99 19.16 -2.01 -7.33
C TYR A 99 18.23 -3.22 -7.50
N HIS A 100 17.83 -3.55 -8.74
CA HIS A 100 16.97 -4.73 -9.00
C HIS A 100 17.65 -6.01 -8.53
N ARG A 101 18.94 -6.18 -8.83
CA ARG A 101 19.71 -7.33 -8.37
C ARG A 101 19.83 -7.39 -6.85
N SER A 102 20.22 -6.27 -6.22
CA SER A 102 20.36 -6.14 -4.77
C SER A 102 19.08 -6.52 -4.02
N LEU A 103 17.94 -6.02 -4.52
CA LEU A 103 16.62 -6.34 -4.00
C LEU A 103 16.31 -7.84 -4.14
N GLY A 104 16.54 -8.40 -5.32
CA GLY A 104 16.32 -9.82 -5.59
C GLY A 104 17.14 -10.74 -4.68
N LEU A 105 18.43 -10.44 -4.48
CA LEU A 105 19.28 -11.21 -3.55
C LEU A 105 18.83 -11.10 -2.10
N SER A 106 18.31 -9.95 -1.70
CA SER A 106 17.72 -9.78 -0.37
C SER A 106 16.49 -10.66 -0.19
N LEU A 107 15.63 -10.73 -1.22
CA LEU A 107 14.45 -11.59 -1.23
C LEU A 107 14.82 -13.08 -1.22
N VAL A 108 15.87 -13.50 -1.94
CA VAL A 108 16.39 -14.88 -1.89
C VAL A 108 16.74 -15.27 -0.46
N ASN A 109 17.50 -14.43 0.25
CA ASN A 109 17.88 -14.70 1.64
C ASN A 109 16.66 -14.77 2.57
N LEU A 110 15.66 -13.91 2.38
CA LEU A 110 14.41 -13.97 3.13
C LEU A 110 13.63 -15.26 2.83
N CYS A 111 13.49 -15.63 1.55
CA CYS A 111 12.77 -16.84 1.14
C CYS A 111 13.44 -18.12 1.66
N ARG A 112 14.76 -18.11 1.84
CA ARG A 112 15.51 -19.22 2.43
C ARG A 112 15.18 -19.47 3.91
N VAL A 113 14.91 -18.41 4.68
CA VAL A 113 14.77 -18.50 6.15
C VAL A 113 13.32 -18.43 6.64
N VAL A 114 12.45 -17.72 5.90
CA VAL A 114 11.04 -17.57 6.29
C VAL A 114 10.25 -18.81 5.87
N PRO A 115 9.59 -19.53 6.80
CA PRO A 115 8.72 -20.64 6.44
C PRO A 115 7.41 -20.15 5.79
N GLY A 116 6.73 -21.01 5.04
CA GLY A 116 5.41 -20.69 4.49
C GLY A 116 5.38 -19.55 3.46
N GLY A 117 4.31 -18.76 3.51
CA GLY A 117 4.02 -17.67 2.57
C GLY A 117 4.73 -16.36 2.90
N VAL A 118 5.25 -15.68 1.87
CA VAL A 118 5.86 -14.34 1.94
C VAL A 118 5.08 -13.40 1.02
N LEU A 119 4.62 -12.27 1.54
CA LEU A 119 4.02 -11.22 0.73
C LEU A 119 5.04 -10.12 0.46
N VAL A 120 5.14 -9.69 -0.79
CA VAL A 120 6.08 -8.64 -1.20
C VAL A 120 5.31 -7.53 -1.89
N PHE A 121 5.17 -6.38 -1.23
CA PHE A 121 4.40 -5.25 -1.74
C PHE A 121 5.31 -4.20 -2.39
N PHE A 122 5.10 -3.98 -3.69
CA PHE A 122 5.69 -2.92 -4.48
C PHE A 122 4.85 -1.64 -4.45
N PRO A 123 5.45 -0.48 -4.74
CA PRO A 123 4.70 0.79 -4.81
C PRO A 123 3.93 0.95 -6.13
N SER A 124 4.23 0.13 -7.15
CA SER A 124 3.50 0.15 -8.43
C SER A 124 3.70 -1.15 -9.22
N TYR A 125 2.74 -1.50 -10.07
CA TYR A 125 2.88 -2.59 -11.03
C TYR A 125 4.06 -2.38 -11.98
N ALA A 126 4.40 -1.13 -12.30
CA ALA A 126 5.53 -0.82 -13.18
C ALA A 126 6.87 -1.25 -12.57
N LEU A 127 7.11 -0.91 -11.30
CA LEU A 127 8.33 -1.33 -10.60
C LEU A 127 8.38 -2.84 -10.38
N MET A 128 7.26 -3.44 -9.99
CA MET A 128 7.14 -4.89 -9.83
C MET A 128 7.52 -5.62 -11.13
N LYS A 129 6.97 -5.18 -12.26
CA LYS A 129 7.27 -5.77 -13.57
C LYS A 129 8.75 -5.61 -13.93
N LYS A 130 9.33 -4.42 -13.77
CA LYS A 130 10.76 -4.20 -14.06
C LYS A 130 11.68 -5.09 -13.23
N CYS A 131 11.41 -5.21 -11.93
CA CYS A 131 12.17 -6.10 -11.06
C CYS A 131 12.00 -7.57 -11.49
N SER A 132 10.77 -8.01 -11.75
CA SER A 132 10.48 -9.36 -12.25
C SER A 132 11.22 -9.66 -13.57
N ASP A 133 11.12 -8.78 -14.55
CA ASP A 133 11.78 -8.92 -15.85
C ASP A 133 13.31 -8.98 -15.66
N ALA A 134 13.89 -8.12 -14.82
CA ALA A 134 15.32 -8.14 -14.51
C ALA A 134 15.75 -9.46 -13.84
N TRP A 135 14.95 -9.99 -12.91
CA TRP A 135 15.24 -11.24 -12.24
C TRP A 135 15.16 -12.43 -13.19
N GLN A 136 14.13 -12.50 -14.03
CA GLN A 136 13.94 -13.58 -15.02
C GLN A 136 15.09 -13.65 -16.02
N ASN A 137 15.72 -12.51 -16.32
CA ASN A 137 16.91 -12.43 -17.17
C ASN A 137 18.24 -12.65 -16.42
N SER A 138 18.20 -13.15 -15.17
CA SER A 138 19.36 -13.38 -14.32
C SER A 138 19.23 -14.67 -13.52
N ASP A 139 20.28 -15.05 -12.79
CA ASP A 139 20.28 -16.20 -11.89
C ASP A 139 19.39 -16.00 -10.64
N VAL A 140 18.99 -14.77 -10.34
CA VAL A 140 18.17 -14.41 -9.17
C VAL A 140 16.80 -15.12 -9.20
N TYR A 141 16.16 -15.21 -10.37
CA TYR A 141 14.83 -15.81 -10.46
C TYR A 141 14.85 -17.31 -10.14
N ASN A 142 15.85 -18.03 -10.64
CA ASN A 142 16.03 -19.44 -10.33
C ASN A 142 16.35 -19.64 -8.85
N LYS A 143 17.22 -18.80 -8.26
CA LYS A 143 17.50 -18.83 -6.81
C LYS A 143 16.26 -18.59 -5.94
N LEU A 144 15.31 -17.79 -6.39
CA LEU A 144 14.03 -17.61 -5.70
C LEU A 144 13.16 -18.88 -5.81
N LEU A 145 13.09 -19.47 -7.01
CA LEU A 145 12.35 -20.71 -7.27
C LEU A 145 12.89 -21.93 -6.52
N ASP A 146 14.21 -21.97 -6.27
CA ASP A 146 14.85 -23.02 -5.46
C ASP A 146 14.33 -23.05 -4.02
N HIS A 147 13.73 -21.95 -3.55
CA HIS A 147 13.22 -21.82 -2.18
C HIS A 147 11.70 -21.74 -2.11
N LYS A 148 11.02 -21.03 -3.02
CA LYS A 148 9.57 -20.80 -2.95
C LYS A 148 8.94 -20.66 -4.33
N LYS A 149 7.67 -21.10 -4.45
CA LYS A 149 6.87 -20.83 -5.67
C LYS A 149 6.54 -19.35 -5.79
N LEU A 150 6.69 -18.79 -6.99
CA LEU A 150 6.53 -17.35 -7.23
C LEU A 150 5.18 -17.06 -7.89
N PHE A 151 4.47 -16.08 -7.36
CA PHE A 151 3.18 -15.60 -7.85
C PHE A 151 3.21 -14.08 -7.99
N PHE A 152 2.54 -13.55 -9.01
CA PHE A 152 2.49 -12.12 -9.29
C PHE A 152 1.04 -11.66 -9.37
N GLU A 153 0.75 -10.52 -8.75
CA GLU A 153 -0.59 -9.95 -8.76
C GLU A 153 -1.00 -9.52 -10.18
N PRO A 154 -2.09 -10.07 -10.73
CA PRO A 154 -2.59 -9.68 -12.04
C PRO A 154 -3.48 -8.44 -11.93
N ARG A 155 -3.66 -7.75 -13.07
CA ARG A 155 -4.58 -6.62 -13.17
C ARG A 155 -6.04 -7.05 -13.28
N ASP A 156 -6.33 -8.28 -13.68
CA ASP A 156 -7.69 -8.82 -13.69
C ASP A 156 -8.15 -9.35 -12.32
N LYS A 157 -9.42 -9.14 -11.96
CA LYS A 157 -9.95 -9.52 -10.63
C LYS A 157 -10.14 -11.03 -10.51
N THR A 158 -10.63 -11.68 -11.56
CA THR A 158 -10.91 -13.12 -11.58
C THR A 158 -9.60 -13.91 -11.55
N GLU A 159 -8.61 -13.48 -12.34
CA GLU A 159 -7.27 -14.05 -12.33
C GLU A 159 -6.61 -13.93 -10.94
N PHE A 160 -6.83 -12.81 -10.24
CA PHE A 160 -6.29 -12.60 -8.90
C PHE A 160 -6.82 -13.63 -7.88
N GLN A 161 -8.10 -14.00 -7.96
CA GLN A 161 -8.68 -15.03 -7.10
C GLN A 161 -8.03 -16.39 -7.32
N GLN A 162 -7.77 -16.76 -8.58
CA GLN A 162 -7.12 -18.02 -8.93
C GLN A 162 -5.65 -18.06 -8.47
N ILE A 163 -4.92 -16.96 -8.64
CA ILE A 163 -3.53 -16.84 -8.17
C ILE A 163 -3.46 -16.92 -6.64
N THR A 164 -4.39 -16.28 -5.95
CA THR A 164 -4.49 -16.33 -4.49
C THR A 164 -4.65 -17.76 -3.98
N LEU A 165 -5.55 -18.54 -4.58
CA LEU A 165 -5.77 -19.94 -4.20
C LEU A 165 -4.50 -20.78 -4.37
N ARG A 166 -3.82 -20.63 -5.52
CA ARG A 166 -2.57 -21.36 -5.78
C ARG A 166 -1.44 -20.92 -4.84
N TYR A 167 -1.42 -19.64 -4.48
CA TYR A 167 -0.47 -19.09 -3.52
C TYR A 167 -0.67 -19.71 -2.12
N THR A 168 -1.90 -19.79 -1.63
CA THR A 168 -2.20 -20.35 -0.30
C THR A 168 -1.92 -21.85 -0.24
N GLU A 169 -2.27 -22.61 -1.28
CA GLU A 169 -1.91 -24.03 -1.41
C GLU A 169 -0.39 -24.25 -1.41
N ALA A 170 0.35 -23.41 -2.14
CA ALA A 170 1.80 -23.49 -2.17
C ALA A 170 2.46 -23.07 -0.84
N ALA A 171 1.85 -22.12 -0.12
CA ALA A 171 2.35 -21.67 1.18
C ALA A 171 2.39 -22.81 2.20
N THR A 172 1.38 -23.70 2.20
CA THR A 172 1.30 -24.83 3.13
C THR A 172 2.16 -26.02 2.72
N ALA A 173 2.41 -26.23 1.43
CA ALA A 173 3.12 -27.41 0.91
C ALA A 173 4.65 -27.27 0.84
N GLY A 174 5.19 -26.05 0.83
CA GLY A 174 6.64 -25.82 0.65
C GLY A 174 7.07 -24.35 0.65
N GLY A 175 6.11 -23.43 0.67
CA GLY A 175 6.35 -22.00 0.72
C GLY A 175 6.13 -21.32 -0.63
N SER A 176 5.63 -20.10 -0.55
CA SER A 176 5.27 -19.30 -1.72
C SER A 176 5.58 -17.83 -1.48
N VAL A 177 5.75 -17.10 -2.58
CA VAL A 177 5.89 -15.65 -2.58
C VAL A 177 4.81 -15.06 -3.45
N LEU A 178 4.06 -14.09 -2.93
CA LEU A 178 3.15 -13.27 -3.72
C LEU A 178 3.74 -11.87 -3.86
N PHE A 179 4.14 -11.53 -5.08
CA PHE A 179 4.52 -10.18 -5.47
C PHE A 179 3.26 -9.39 -5.80
N SER A 180 3.00 -8.36 -5.01
CA SER A 180 1.77 -7.57 -5.02
C SER A 180 2.07 -6.08 -5.02
N VAL A 181 1.04 -5.26 -5.19
CA VAL A 181 1.17 -3.80 -5.21
C VAL A 181 0.39 -3.18 -4.06
N MET A 182 0.98 -2.19 -3.39
CA MET A 182 0.31 -1.37 -2.38
C MET A 182 -0.87 -0.62 -3.02
N ARG A 183 -2.02 -0.57 -2.34
CA ARG A 183 -3.30 -0.09 -2.90
C ARG A 183 -3.80 -0.95 -4.08
N GLY A 184 -3.26 -2.16 -4.22
CA GLY A 184 -3.74 -3.19 -5.10
C GLY A 184 -4.75 -4.09 -4.40
N LYS A 185 -5.17 -5.15 -5.08
CA LYS A 185 -6.22 -6.04 -4.60
C LYS A 185 -5.76 -6.83 -3.38
N ALA A 186 -4.49 -7.22 -3.38
CA ALA A 186 -3.91 -7.97 -2.27
C ALA A 186 -3.84 -7.15 -0.98
N SER A 187 -3.65 -5.84 -1.07
CA SER A 187 -3.62 -4.96 0.11
C SER A 187 -5.01 -4.62 0.66
N GLU A 188 -6.09 -4.92 -0.05
CA GLU A 188 -7.48 -4.59 0.35
C GLU A 188 -8.28 -5.82 0.79
N GLY A 189 -8.25 -6.90 0.01
CA GLY A 189 -9.20 -8.03 0.16
C GLY A 189 -8.59 -9.39 0.43
N LEU A 190 -7.27 -9.47 0.68
CA LEU A 190 -6.60 -10.73 0.94
C LEU A 190 -6.64 -11.03 2.44
N ASP A 191 -7.42 -12.05 2.80
CA ASP A 191 -7.45 -12.61 4.15
C ASP A 191 -6.49 -13.80 4.20
N LEU A 192 -5.42 -13.69 5.00
CA LEU A 192 -4.34 -14.66 5.07
C LEU A 192 -4.10 -15.01 6.52
N ALA A 193 -4.41 -16.24 6.88
CA ALA A 193 -4.15 -16.78 8.20
C ALA A 193 -2.81 -17.52 8.27
N ASP A 194 -2.16 -17.41 9.44
CA ASP A 194 -1.05 -18.24 9.89
C ASP A 194 0.07 -18.47 8.85
N HIS A 195 0.10 -19.66 8.26
CA HIS A 195 1.17 -20.13 7.39
C HIS A 195 1.19 -19.43 6.02
N THR A 196 0.10 -18.77 5.66
CA THR A 196 -0.04 -18.10 4.37
C THR A 196 0.58 -16.69 4.34
N SER A 197 1.00 -16.13 5.48
CA SER A 197 1.61 -14.79 5.59
C SER A 197 2.60 -14.72 6.76
N ARG A 198 3.74 -15.42 6.65
CA ARG A 198 4.78 -15.44 7.70
C ARG A 198 5.74 -14.27 7.65
N ALA A 199 5.84 -13.60 6.51
CA ALA A 199 6.53 -12.32 6.39
C ALA A 199 5.84 -11.43 5.37
N VAL A 200 5.79 -10.13 5.67
CA VAL A 200 5.43 -9.07 4.74
C VAL A 200 6.67 -8.21 4.48
N VAL A 201 7.03 -8.06 3.21
CA VAL A 201 8.12 -7.20 2.76
C VAL A 201 7.51 -6.01 2.04
N VAL A 202 7.76 -4.81 2.54
CA VAL A 202 7.32 -3.57 1.90
C VAL A 202 8.51 -2.96 1.15
N ILE A 203 8.40 -2.89 -0.18
CA ILE A 203 9.43 -2.32 -1.04
C ILE A 203 9.12 -0.85 -1.25
N GLY A 204 9.94 0.01 -0.64
CA GLY A 204 9.78 1.44 -0.76
C GLY A 204 8.51 1.98 -0.13
N ILE A 205 8.19 3.24 -0.45
CA ILE A 205 7.01 3.93 0.07
C ILE A 205 6.12 4.31 -1.10
N ALA A 206 4.86 3.86 -1.07
CA ALA A 206 3.85 4.16 -2.10
C ALA A 206 3.29 5.58 -1.96
N TYR A 207 4.10 6.58 -2.27
CA TYR A 207 3.63 7.95 -2.38
C TYR A 207 2.64 8.11 -3.54
N PRO A 208 1.52 8.84 -3.33
CA PRO A 208 0.66 9.25 -4.44
C PRO A 208 1.46 10.03 -5.50
N PRO A 209 1.10 9.99 -6.79
CA PRO A 209 1.78 10.77 -7.80
C PRO A 209 1.67 12.27 -7.49
N ARG A 210 2.80 12.90 -7.11
CA ARG A 210 2.82 14.31 -6.69
C ARG A 210 2.35 15.26 -7.78
N ASP A 211 2.52 14.88 -9.05
CA ASP A 211 2.11 15.68 -10.20
C ASP A 211 0.65 15.49 -10.61
N ASP A 212 -0.09 14.57 -9.99
CA ASP A 212 -1.54 14.46 -10.19
C ASP A 212 -2.21 15.77 -9.71
N PRO A 213 -2.99 16.45 -10.59
CA PRO A 213 -3.70 17.67 -10.23
C PRO A 213 -4.55 17.54 -8.96
N ARG A 214 -5.16 16.38 -8.71
CA ARG A 214 -5.96 16.12 -7.52
C ARG A 214 -5.13 16.20 -6.24
N ILE A 215 -3.91 15.65 -6.27
CA ILE A 215 -2.98 15.69 -5.14
C ILE A 215 -2.52 17.12 -4.90
N LYS A 216 -2.15 17.85 -5.95
CA LYS A 216 -1.74 19.27 -5.86
C LYS A 216 -2.85 20.14 -5.27
N ILE A 217 -4.07 20.02 -5.82
CA ILE A 217 -5.23 20.80 -5.38
C ILE A 217 -5.63 20.44 -3.95
N LYS A 218 -5.64 19.16 -3.58
CA LYS A 218 -5.96 18.73 -2.20
C LYS A 218 -4.93 19.24 -1.19
N MET A 219 -3.64 19.22 -1.51
CA MET A 219 -2.60 19.79 -0.63
C MET A 219 -2.80 21.29 -0.45
N ALA A 220 -2.98 22.04 -1.54
CA ALA A 220 -3.21 23.48 -1.49
C ALA A 220 -4.47 23.84 -0.70
N PHE A 221 -5.57 23.10 -0.90
CA PHE A 221 -6.81 23.26 -0.16
C PHE A 221 -6.63 23.07 1.35
N LEU A 222 -5.85 22.06 1.78
CA LEU A 222 -5.58 21.82 3.20
C LEU A 222 -4.73 22.94 3.80
N ASP A 223 -3.71 23.41 3.08
CA ASP A 223 -2.86 24.52 3.52
C ASP A 223 -3.66 25.83 3.65
N GLU A 224 -4.55 26.12 2.68
CA GLU A 224 -5.43 27.29 2.72
C GLU A 224 -6.44 27.24 3.87
N ARG A 225 -7.12 26.10 4.08
CA ARG A 225 -8.06 25.90 5.20
C ARG A 225 -7.41 26.11 6.55
N ARG A 226 -6.17 25.64 6.69
CA ARG A 226 -5.39 25.78 7.92
C ARG A 226 -4.97 27.24 8.15
N PHE A 227 -4.60 27.97 7.10
CA PHE A 227 -4.22 29.38 7.18
C PHE A 227 -5.41 30.28 7.54
N GLN A 228 -6.58 30.06 6.94
CA GLN A 228 -7.78 30.85 7.19
C GLN A 228 -8.33 30.69 8.62
N SER A 229 -7.99 29.58 9.27
CA SER A 229 -8.49 29.24 10.60
C SER A 229 -7.53 29.74 11.68
N GLY A 230 -7.47 31.06 11.87
CA GLY A 230 -6.62 31.71 12.88
C GLY A 230 -6.87 31.28 14.34
N SER A 231 -8.01 30.66 14.62
CA SER A 231 -8.28 29.89 15.86
C SER A 231 -9.54 29.04 15.66
N GLY A 232 -9.43 27.70 15.76
CA GLY A 232 -10.55 26.78 15.63
C GLY A 232 -10.18 25.36 15.23
N VAL A 233 -11.20 24.51 15.11
CA VAL A 233 -11.21 23.07 14.77
C VAL A 233 -10.27 22.66 13.60
N TYR A 234 -10.01 23.60 12.70
CA TYR A 234 -9.20 23.41 11.49
C TYR A 234 -7.68 23.58 11.71
N LYS A 235 -7.22 23.98 12.91
CA LYS A 235 -5.78 24.04 13.26
C LYS A 235 -5.16 22.64 13.35
N ASP A 236 -5.99 21.65 13.71
CA ASP A 236 -5.60 20.25 13.85
C ASP A 236 -5.60 19.50 12.50
N LEU A 237 -5.99 20.16 11.41
CA LEU A 237 -5.83 19.59 10.07
C LEU A 237 -4.35 19.42 9.72
N PRO A 238 -3.99 18.29 9.09
CA PRO A 238 -2.65 18.13 8.54
C PRO A 238 -2.41 19.19 7.47
N THR A 239 -1.19 19.73 7.41
CA THR A 239 -0.74 20.47 6.23
C THR A 239 -0.85 19.58 4.99
N GLY A 240 -0.87 20.16 3.79
CA GLY A 240 -0.83 19.40 2.54
C GLY A 240 0.34 18.41 2.50
N ARG A 241 1.51 18.80 3.02
CA ARG A 241 2.67 17.91 3.14
C ARG A 241 2.45 16.76 4.14
N GLN A 242 1.91 17.05 5.32
CA GLN A 242 1.61 16.03 6.34
C GLN A 242 0.56 15.05 5.82
N TRP A 243 -0.47 15.56 5.16
CA TRP A 243 -1.50 14.73 4.51
C TRP A 243 -0.90 13.84 3.44
N TYR A 244 -0.04 14.38 2.58
CA TYR A 244 0.64 13.62 1.53
C TYR A 244 1.51 12.49 2.09
N GLN A 245 2.23 12.74 3.19
CA GLN A 245 2.97 11.71 3.92
C GLN A 245 2.04 10.67 4.54
N LEU A 246 0.93 11.10 5.14
CA LEU A 246 -0.06 10.21 5.73
C LEU A 246 -0.68 9.27 4.70
N GLN A 247 -0.96 9.76 3.49
CA GLN A 247 -1.44 8.90 2.40
C GLN A 247 -0.48 7.76 2.09
N ALA A 248 0.83 8.01 2.14
CA ALA A 248 1.82 6.99 1.90
C ALA A 248 1.86 5.96 3.05
N TRP A 249 1.84 6.43 4.31
CA TRP A 249 1.82 5.55 5.48
C TRP A 249 0.55 4.70 5.58
N ARG A 250 -0.62 5.24 5.24
CA ARG A 250 -1.87 4.46 5.17
C ARG A 250 -1.74 3.25 4.24
N ALA A 251 -1.07 3.41 3.10
CA ALA A 251 -0.84 2.32 2.15
C ALA A 251 0.14 1.26 2.69
N VAL A 252 1.17 1.69 3.43
CA VAL A 252 2.11 0.78 4.10
C VAL A 252 1.40 0.01 5.21
N ASN A 253 0.61 0.68 6.05
CA ASN A 253 -0.11 0.05 7.16
C ASN A 253 -1.13 -0.99 6.66
N GLN A 254 -1.82 -0.71 5.54
CA GLN A 254 -2.72 -1.68 4.90
C GLN A 254 -1.99 -2.93 4.39
N ALA A 255 -0.75 -2.77 3.92
CA ALA A 255 0.07 -3.89 3.49
C ALA A 255 0.61 -4.71 4.68
N VAL A 256 1.12 -4.04 5.73
CA VAL A 256 1.70 -4.69 6.92
C VAL A 256 0.65 -5.42 7.73
N GLY A 257 -0.57 -4.86 7.86
CA GLY A 257 -1.67 -5.50 8.60
C GLY A 257 -2.10 -6.88 8.07
N ARG A 258 -1.54 -7.34 6.94
CA ARG A 258 -1.77 -8.67 6.34
C ARG A 258 -1.00 -9.81 7.00
N CYS A 259 -0.13 -9.53 7.97
CA CYS A 259 0.52 -10.56 8.78
C CYS A 259 0.13 -10.53 10.26
N GLU A 260 -0.89 -9.75 10.62
CA GLU A 260 -1.45 -9.67 11.98
C GLU A 260 -2.78 -10.43 12.14
N ILE A 261 -3.19 -11.21 11.14
CA ILE A 261 -4.41 -12.02 11.17
C ILE A 261 -4.04 -13.41 11.70
N GLY A 262 -4.25 -13.60 13.00
CA GLY A 262 -4.19 -14.88 13.71
C GLY A 262 -5.53 -15.17 14.36
#